data_AF-A0A1G1GDS0-F1
#
_entry.id   AF-A0A1G1GDS0-F1
#
_cell.length_a   1.000
_cell.length_b   1.000
_cell.length_c   1.000
_cell.angle_alpha   90.00
_cell.angle_beta   90.00
_cell.angle_gamma   90.00
#
_symmetry.space_group_name_H-M   'P 1'
#
loop_
_entity.id
_entity.type
_entity.pdbx_description
1 polymer ?
#
loop_
_entity_poly.entity_id
_entity_poly.type
_entity_poly.pdbx_seq_one_letter_code
_entity_poly.pdbx_strand_id
1 'polypeptide(L)'
;MERRRGDSYLGKEFSEPAGLPEDVHVAKKIECVDCHQTGPGGMGHIERKATCQECHIEVEEAMARSVHKNLACAACHVKVLGGYEMTSWGPGNIASRSNPFKKYSLYYGPQEPPILIKDQAGRWMPTKIWPNSMGGYKETVTPKQGLTFRWPKGETRDAYAQLGTFSFPGGNNNYLAWIQVEEVAHPLGKSRTCGSCHDSETQIAKVTWHYFDSQGAEPFNGSQKVIAGKKGLHVAHIKATSKISLMEGGKIENFAAWIKLGDIWKTRGDFSIPKSDPLKYRNLERAIKESQQSLLMLDRELKAREAKGEDVKKLRRRWKEAKAAAVHEPEILTETVQSPR
;
A
#
# COMPACT_ATOMS: atom_id res chain seq x y z
N MET A 1 10.30 11.82 6.76
CA MET A 1 8.96 11.74 6.11
C MET A 1 8.57 10.27 5.99
N GLU A 2 9.46 9.47 5.38
CA GLU A 2 9.91 8.15 5.80
C GLU A 2 8.99 7.30 6.72
N ARG A 3 9.09 7.39 8.05
CA ARG A 3 8.30 6.54 8.99
C ARG A 3 6.77 6.63 8.90
N ARG A 4 6.19 7.60 8.17
CA ARG A 4 4.73 7.73 7.98
C ARG A 4 4.15 6.56 7.18
N ARG A 5 4.83 6.21 6.09
CA ARG A 5 4.43 5.12 5.16
C ARG A 5 5.20 3.82 5.43
N GLY A 6 6.08 3.82 6.42
CA GLY A 6 6.68 2.62 6.99
C GLY A 6 8.11 2.30 6.60
N ASP A 7 8.86 3.23 5.98
CA ASP A 7 10.27 3.02 5.57
C ASP A 7 10.54 1.66 4.94
N SER A 8 9.54 1.22 4.18
CA SER A 8 9.44 -0.17 3.81
C SER A 8 10.30 -0.49 2.59
N TYR A 9 10.82 0.51 1.87
CA TYR A 9 11.70 0.29 0.71
C TYR A 9 12.91 -0.56 1.11
N LEU A 10 13.65 -0.15 2.14
CA LEU A 10 14.78 -0.95 2.62
C LEU A 10 14.33 -2.25 3.31
N GLY A 11 13.18 -2.21 4.02
CA GLY A 11 12.68 -3.36 4.75
C GLY A 11 13.59 -3.79 5.91
N LYS A 12 13.36 -5.00 6.43
CA LYS A 12 14.14 -5.61 7.54
C LYS A 12 14.31 -4.65 8.71
N GLU A 13 15.52 -4.39 9.15
CA GLU A 13 15.82 -3.54 10.31
C GLU A 13 15.52 -2.06 10.06
N PHE A 14 15.36 -1.67 8.79
CA PHE A 14 15.08 -0.30 8.38
C PHE A 14 13.59 -0.03 8.18
N SER A 15 12.72 -1.05 8.30
CA SER A 15 11.28 -0.85 8.27
C SER A 15 10.72 -0.48 9.64
N GLU A 16 9.53 0.11 9.64
CA GLU A 16 8.74 0.34 10.85
C GLU A 16 7.42 -0.43 10.77
N PRO A 17 7.17 -1.45 11.62
CA PRO A 17 8.11 -2.05 12.58
C PRO A 17 9.26 -2.78 11.86
N ALA A 18 10.35 -3.01 12.59
CA ALA A 18 11.46 -3.80 12.06
C ALA A 18 11.03 -5.24 11.74
N GLY A 19 11.64 -5.81 10.70
CA GLY A 19 11.42 -7.20 10.26
C GLY A 19 10.42 -7.35 9.11
N LEU A 20 9.91 -6.27 8.52
CA LEU A 20 9.09 -6.37 7.31
C LEU A 20 9.94 -6.85 6.12
N PRO A 21 9.32 -7.48 5.09
CA PRO A 21 10.04 -7.91 3.90
C PRO A 21 10.80 -6.77 3.21
N GLU A 22 12.03 -7.05 2.80
CA GLU A 22 12.86 -6.17 1.96
C GLU A 22 12.31 -6.08 0.53
N ASP A 23 12.46 -4.90 -0.08
CA ASP A 23 12.13 -4.70 -1.49
C ASP A 23 13.07 -5.53 -2.39
N VAL A 24 12.50 -6.17 -3.42
CA VAL A 24 13.26 -7.00 -4.35
C VAL A 24 14.37 -6.23 -5.07
N HIS A 25 14.23 -4.92 -5.25
CA HIS A 25 15.25 -4.06 -5.87
C HIS A 25 16.43 -3.83 -4.93
N VAL A 26 16.19 -3.64 -3.64
CA VAL A 26 17.24 -3.54 -2.61
C VAL A 26 18.04 -4.83 -2.53
N ALA A 27 17.38 -5.99 -2.56
CA ALA A 27 18.05 -7.29 -2.62
C ALA A 27 18.92 -7.48 -3.89
N LYS A 28 18.67 -6.68 -4.94
CA LYS A 28 19.44 -6.61 -6.18
C LYS A 28 20.48 -5.49 -6.20
N LYS A 29 20.69 -4.81 -5.06
CA LYS A 29 21.62 -3.68 -4.90
C LYS A 29 21.27 -2.48 -5.79
N ILE A 30 19.98 -2.26 -6.04
CA ILE A 30 19.47 -1.05 -6.67
C ILE A 30 19.25 -0.01 -5.57
N GLU A 31 19.89 1.13 -5.73
CA GLU A 31 19.88 2.22 -4.76
C GLU A 31 18.76 3.23 -5.05
N CYS A 32 18.47 4.09 -4.08
CA CYS A 32 17.40 5.08 -4.21
C CYS A 32 17.58 5.95 -5.45
N VAL A 33 18.83 6.38 -5.73
CA VAL A 33 19.17 7.30 -6.84
C VAL A 33 19.09 6.64 -8.22
N ASP A 34 19.08 5.31 -8.31
CA ASP A 34 18.89 4.60 -9.57
C ASP A 34 17.48 4.78 -10.14
N CYS A 35 16.50 5.04 -9.27
CA CYS A 35 15.13 5.39 -9.65
C CYS A 35 14.84 6.88 -9.43
N HIS A 36 15.35 7.45 -8.33
CA HIS A 36 15.08 8.82 -7.91
C HIS A 36 16.22 9.75 -8.31
N GLN A 37 16.25 10.12 -9.59
CA GLN A 37 17.31 10.95 -10.16
C GLN A 37 17.38 12.33 -9.50
N THR A 38 18.60 12.79 -9.27
CA THR A 38 18.86 14.14 -8.78
C THR A 38 18.64 15.16 -9.89
N GLY A 39 17.67 16.04 -9.72
CA GLY A 39 17.38 17.14 -10.62
C GLY A 39 18.43 18.26 -10.54
N PRO A 40 18.26 19.33 -11.34
CA PRO A 40 19.24 20.42 -11.45
C PRO A 40 19.56 21.16 -10.14
N GLY A 41 18.72 20.99 -9.11
CA GLY A 41 18.89 21.60 -7.78
C GLY A 41 19.79 20.81 -6.82
N GLY A 42 20.46 19.75 -7.29
CA GLY A 42 21.30 18.88 -6.46
C GLY A 42 20.47 18.01 -5.51
N MET A 43 21.10 17.45 -4.46
CA MET A 43 20.52 16.43 -3.57
C MET A 43 19.17 16.80 -2.91
N GLY A 44 18.83 18.09 -2.82
CA GLY A 44 17.52 18.53 -2.32
C GLY A 44 16.39 18.45 -3.37
N HIS A 45 16.74 18.30 -4.64
CA HIS A 45 15.83 18.19 -5.78
C HIS A 45 15.85 16.77 -6.31
N ILE A 46 15.08 15.89 -5.68
CA ILE A 46 14.93 14.50 -6.13
C ILE A 46 13.71 14.39 -7.06
N GLU A 47 13.92 13.98 -8.30
CA GLU A 47 12.86 13.72 -9.26
C GLU A 47 12.15 12.39 -8.94
N ARG A 48 10.81 12.43 -8.93
CA ARG A 48 9.96 11.26 -8.63
C ARG A 48 9.27 10.74 -9.89
N LYS A 49 10.01 10.65 -10.99
CA LYS A 49 9.50 10.27 -12.32
C LYS A 49 9.79 8.83 -12.71
N ALA A 50 10.47 8.05 -11.86
CA ALA A 50 10.80 6.66 -12.15
C ALA A 50 9.57 5.86 -12.56
N THR A 51 9.66 5.18 -13.69
CA THR A 51 8.62 4.24 -14.14
C THR A 51 9.18 2.82 -14.21
N CYS A 52 8.31 1.83 -14.01
CA CYS A 52 8.72 0.43 -14.19
C CYS A 52 9.21 0.18 -15.63
N GLN A 53 8.70 0.94 -16.61
CA GLN A 53 9.04 0.83 -18.02
C GLN A 53 10.52 1.12 -18.31
N GLU A 54 11.22 1.88 -17.48
CA GLU A 54 12.67 2.12 -17.65
C GLU A 54 13.50 0.83 -17.54
N CYS A 55 13.00 -0.19 -16.83
CA CYS A 55 13.67 -1.48 -16.61
C CYS A 55 12.84 -2.71 -17.03
N HIS A 56 11.53 -2.56 -17.23
CA HIS A 56 10.57 -3.63 -17.51
C HIS A 56 9.71 -3.32 -18.73
N ILE A 57 10.34 -2.93 -19.83
CA ILE A 57 9.69 -2.48 -21.07
C ILE A 57 8.67 -3.51 -21.58
N GLU A 58 9.11 -4.76 -21.76
CA GLU A 58 8.26 -5.82 -22.34
C GLU A 58 7.07 -6.17 -21.42
N VAL A 59 7.22 -5.99 -20.11
CA VAL A 59 6.15 -6.23 -19.13
C VAL A 59 5.13 -5.11 -19.17
N GLU A 60 5.56 -3.85 -19.23
CA GLU A 60 4.65 -2.69 -19.33
C GLU A 60 3.87 -2.70 -20.66
N GLU A 61 4.53 -3.05 -21.76
CA GLU A 61 3.87 -3.23 -23.06
C GLU A 61 2.80 -4.33 -23.02
N ALA A 62 3.10 -5.47 -22.36
CA ALA A 62 2.13 -6.54 -22.20
C ALA A 62 0.99 -6.15 -21.23
N MET A 63 1.31 -5.45 -20.15
CA MET A 63 0.33 -4.93 -19.19
C MET A 63 -0.65 -3.97 -19.86
N ALA A 64 -0.17 -3.08 -20.74
CA ALA A 64 -0.99 -2.11 -21.46
C ALA A 64 -2.07 -2.75 -22.36
N ARG A 65 -1.83 -3.97 -22.86
CA ARG A 65 -2.80 -4.76 -23.63
C ARG A 65 -3.66 -5.69 -22.78
N SER A 66 -3.24 -5.97 -21.55
CA SER A 66 -3.91 -6.92 -20.67
C SER A 66 -5.24 -6.43 -20.08
N VAL A 67 -5.97 -7.35 -19.44
CA VAL A 67 -7.15 -7.03 -18.62
C VAL A 67 -6.83 -6.16 -17.41
N HIS A 68 -5.56 -6.05 -17.02
CA HIS A 68 -5.07 -5.27 -15.89
C HIS A 68 -4.41 -3.94 -16.31
N LYS A 69 -4.59 -3.48 -17.56
CA LYS A 69 -3.99 -2.23 -18.08
C LYS A 69 -4.27 -0.97 -17.25
N ASN A 70 -5.35 -0.96 -16.48
CA ASN A 70 -5.72 0.14 -15.58
C ASN A 70 -5.24 -0.06 -14.15
N LEU A 71 -4.23 -0.90 -13.89
CA LEU A 71 -3.57 -1.06 -12.59
C LEU A 71 -2.16 -0.47 -12.62
N ALA A 72 -1.77 0.19 -11.53
CA ALA A 72 -0.36 0.47 -11.25
C ALA A 72 0.36 -0.85 -10.93
N CYS A 73 1.60 -1.02 -11.36
CA CYS A 73 2.36 -2.26 -11.08
C CYS A 73 2.45 -2.52 -9.57
N ALA A 74 2.62 -1.46 -8.77
CA ALA A 74 2.61 -1.51 -7.31
C ALA A 74 1.31 -2.12 -6.73
N ALA A 75 0.17 -2.02 -7.40
CA ALA A 75 -1.10 -2.60 -6.92
C ALA A 75 -1.00 -4.14 -6.78
N CYS A 76 -0.22 -4.77 -7.67
CA CYS A 76 0.07 -6.19 -7.61
C CYS A 76 1.30 -6.51 -6.76
N HIS A 77 2.31 -5.63 -6.75
CA HIS A 77 3.63 -5.94 -6.19
C HIS A 77 3.86 -5.48 -4.75
N VAL A 78 3.04 -4.55 -4.23
CA VAL A 78 3.07 -4.16 -2.81
C VAL A 78 2.10 -5.02 -2.01
N LYS A 79 2.61 -5.76 -1.02
CA LYS A 79 1.82 -6.74 -0.24
C LYS A 79 1.57 -6.35 1.21
N VAL A 80 2.52 -5.63 1.82
CA VAL A 80 2.46 -5.22 3.21
C VAL A 80 3.01 -3.82 3.33
N LEU A 81 2.38 -3.02 4.19
CA LEU A 81 2.77 -1.65 4.50
C LEU A 81 3.12 -1.58 5.98
N GLY A 82 4.18 -0.86 6.31
CA GLY A 82 4.50 -0.50 7.69
C GLY A 82 4.10 0.95 8.00
N GLY A 83 4.55 1.48 9.14
CA GLY A 83 4.45 2.88 9.53
C GLY A 83 3.24 3.16 10.42
N TYR A 84 2.76 4.40 10.43
CA TYR A 84 1.65 4.80 11.30
C TYR A 84 0.34 4.10 10.94
N GLU A 85 -0.23 3.35 11.87
CA GLU A 85 -1.54 2.70 11.72
C GLU A 85 -2.69 3.54 12.29
N MET A 86 -2.37 4.58 13.06
CA MET A 86 -3.29 5.57 13.58
C MET A 86 -2.52 6.79 14.06
N THR A 87 -3.18 7.95 14.15
CA THR A 87 -2.62 9.12 14.82
C THR A 87 -3.69 9.85 15.62
N SER A 88 -3.40 10.09 16.90
CA SER A 88 -4.18 11.01 17.73
C SER A 88 -3.39 12.28 18.01
N TRP A 89 -4.07 13.41 18.08
CA TRP A 89 -3.52 14.68 18.52
C TRP A 89 -4.30 15.15 19.73
N GLY A 90 -3.59 15.52 20.80
CA GLY A 90 -4.20 16.03 22.00
C GLY A 90 -3.18 16.60 22.98
N PRO A 91 -3.62 17.00 24.19
CA PRO A 91 -2.76 17.56 25.21
C PRO A 91 -1.67 16.58 25.63
N GLY A 92 -0.44 17.06 25.70
CA GLY A 92 0.73 16.30 26.14
C GLY A 92 1.96 17.20 26.22
N ASN A 93 3.15 16.63 26.20
CA ASN A 93 4.40 17.37 26.28
C ASN A 93 5.22 17.28 24.98
N ILE A 94 5.80 18.38 24.53
CA ILE A 94 6.79 18.44 23.45
C ILE A 94 8.01 19.16 23.99
N ALA A 95 9.19 18.53 23.91
CA ALA A 95 10.43 19.04 24.51
C ALA A 95 10.23 19.50 25.98
N SER A 96 9.57 18.65 26.77
CA SER A 96 9.24 18.88 28.19
C SER A 96 8.34 20.10 28.46
N ARG A 97 7.68 20.66 27.44
CA ARG A 97 6.71 21.75 27.60
C ARG A 97 5.31 21.25 27.28
N SER A 98 4.35 21.66 28.10
CA SER A 98 2.93 21.41 27.85
C SER A 98 2.54 21.96 26.47
N ASN A 99 1.84 21.13 25.70
CA ASN A 99 1.40 21.43 24.36
C ASN A 99 -0.01 20.87 24.14
N PRO A 100 -0.98 21.67 23.69
CA PRO A 100 -2.34 21.21 23.44
C PRO A 100 -2.47 20.26 22.24
N PHE A 101 -1.43 20.16 21.40
CA PHE A 101 -1.40 19.42 20.13
C PHE A 101 -0.17 18.49 20.05
N LYS A 102 0.09 17.71 21.10
CA LYS A 102 1.05 16.61 21.04
C LYS A 102 0.53 15.53 20.10
N LYS A 103 1.37 15.15 19.14
CA LYS A 103 1.15 14.01 18.25
C LYS A 103 1.45 12.70 18.97
N TYR A 104 0.40 11.88 19.14
CA TYR A 104 0.47 10.48 19.54
C TYR A 104 0.36 9.61 18.30
N SER A 105 1.49 9.41 17.62
CA SER A 105 1.50 8.68 16.34
C SER A 105 2.26 7.37 16.39
N LEU A 106 2.94 7.02 17.48
CA LEU A 106 3.76 5.80 17.52
C LEU A 106 2.92 4.52 17.68
N TYR A 107 1.80 4.45 16.95
CA TYR A 107 1.06 3.24 16.63
C TYR A 107 1.68 2.65 15.35
N TYR A 108 2.73 1.85 15.45
CA TYR A 108 3.34 1.21 14.27
C TYR A 108 2.94 -0.23 14.14
N GLY A 109 2.74 -0.67 12.90
CA GLY A 109 2.59 -2.08 12.61
C GLY A 109 2.30 -2.33 11.13
N PRO A 110 2.06 -3.58 10.75
CA PRO A 110 1.74 -3.93 9.38
C PRO A 110 0.26 -3.69 9.05
N GLN A 111 0.00 -3.20 7.84
CA GLN A 111 -1.28 -3.23 7.13
C GLN A 111 -1.17 -4.12 5.89
N GLU A 112 -1.94 -5.21 5.83
CA GLU A 112 -1.93 -6.14 4.70
C GLU A 112 -3.29 -6.80 4.38
N PRO A 113 -3.60 -7.05 3.09
CA PRO A 113 -2.98 -6.41 1.93
C PRO A 113 -3.37 -4.92 1.85
N PRO A 114 -2.57 -4.05 1.19
CA PRO A 114 -2.99 -2.68 0.89
C PRO A 114 -4.34 -2.62 0.17
N ILE A 115 -5.16 -1.64 0.55
CA ILE A 115 -6.42 -1.32 -0.14
C ILE A 115 -6.09 -0.65 -1.47
N LEU A 116 -6.74 -1.11 -2.53
CA LEU A 116 -6.66 -0.51 -3.85
C LEU A 116 -7.74 0.55 -3.99
N ILE A 117 -7.40 1.72 -4.50
CA ILE A 117 -8.36 2.75 -4.92
C ILE A 117 -8.03 3.23 -6.33
N LYS A 118 -8.96 3.91 -6.98
CA LYS A 118 -8.69 4.60 -8.24
C LYS A 118 -8.06 5.96 -7.96
N ASP A 119 -7.04 6.33 -8.73
CA ASP A 119 -6.48 7.67 -8.76
C ASP A 119 -7.37 8.65 -9.57
N GLN A 120 -6.90 9.88 -9.73
CA GLN A 120 -7.59 10.93 -10.49
C GLN A 120 -7.82 10.58 -11.97
N ALA A 121 -7.03 9.67 -12.54
CA ALA A 121 -7.14 9.18 -13.92
C ALA A 121 -7.93 7.87 -14.02
N GLY A 122 -8.44 7.34 -12.90
CA GLY A 122 -9.17 6.08 -12.86
C GLY A 122 -8.30 4.82 -12.80
N ARG A 123 -6.97 4.96 -12.64
CA ARG A 123 -6.03 3.84 -12.51
C ARG A 123 -6.03 3.33 -11.07
N TRP A 124 -6.08 2.02 -10.88
CA TRP A 124 -6.02 1.38 -9.58
C TRP A 124 -4.60 1.42 -9.00
N MET A 125 -4.47 1.93 -7.78
CA MET A 125 -3.20 2.03 -7.06
C MET A 125 -3.34 1.50 -5.63
N PRO A 126 -2.27 0.93 -5.04
CA PRO A 126 -2.28 0.53 -3.64
C PRO A 126 -2.16 1.76 -2.74
N THR A 127 -2.90 1.75 -1.65
CA THR A 127 -2.88 2.85 -0.69
C THR A 127 -2.76 2.36 0.74
N LYS A 128 -2.06 3.17 1.54
CA LYS A 128 -2.10 3.06 2.99
C LYS A 128 -3.31 3.83 3.50
N ILE A 129 -4.06 3.23 4.43
CA ILE A 129 -5.26 3.81 5.00
C ILE A 129 -5.09 3.86 6.51
N TRP A 130 -5.08 5.05 7.10
CA TRP A 130 -5.08 5.14 8.56
C TRP A 130 -5.99 6.25 9.10
N PRO A 131 -6.66 5.98 10.24
CA PRO A 131 -7.50 6.93 10.92
C PRO A 131 -6.68 7.98 11.67
N ASN A 132 -7.23 9.19 11.73
CA ASN A 132 -6.67 10.29 12.48
C ASN A 132 -7.76 10.98 13.30
N SER A 133 -7.37 11.52 14.46
CA SER A 133 -8.22 12.38 15.28
C SER A 133 -7.41 13.48 15.94
N MET A 134 -8.01 14.66 16.11
CA MET A 134 -7.41 15.78 16.84
C MET A 134 -8.44 16.38 17.80
N GLY A 135 -8.21 16.21 19.10
CA GLY A 135 -8.98 16.86 20.15
C GLY A 135 -8.64 18.34 20.28
N GLY A 136 -9.50 19.09 20.96
CA GLY A 136 -9.35 20.51 21.21
C GLY A 136 -9.74 21.40 20.03
N TYR A 137 -10.38 20.83 19.00
CA TYR A 137 -10.83 21.60 17.85
C TYR A 137 -12.03 22.46 18.26
N LYS A 138 -12.01 23.77 17.96
CA LYS A 138 -13.03 24.70 18.47
C LYS A 138 -14.30 24.72 17.62
N GLU A 139 -14.13 24.59 16.31
CA GLU A 139 -15.23 24.70 15.36
C GLU A 139 -15.92 23.36 15.15
N THR A 140 -17.14 23.40 14.64
CA THR A 140 -17.83 22.18 14.16
C THR A 140 -17.54 22.05 12.68
N VAL A 141 -17.05 20.88 12.26
CA VAL A 141 -16.78 20.58 10.85
C VAL A 141 -17.76 19.54 10.37
N THR A 142 -18.43 19.81 9.25
CA THR A 142 -19.32 18.83 8.63
C THR A 142 -18.52 17.79 7.83
N PRO A 143 -18.93 16.52 7.82
CA PRO A 143 -18.33 15.51 6.96
C PRO A 143 -18.46 15.88 5.48
N LYS A 144 -17.43 15.54 4.68
CA LYS A 144 -17.52 15.51 3.22
C LYS A 144 -17.60 14.06 2.76
N GLN A 145 -18.50 13.78 1.84
CA GLN A 145 -18.66 12.42 1.29
C GLN A 145 -17.51 12.08 0.34
N GLY A 146 -17.02 10.84 0.39
CA GLY A 146 -15.97 10.35 -0.50
C GLY A 146 -14.56 10.70 -0.06
N LEU A 147 -13.63 10.47 -0.97
CA LEU A 147 -12.25 10.93 -0.87
C LEU A 147 -12.10 12.29 -1.54
N THR A 148 -11.24 13.12 -0.97
CA THR A 148 -10.73 14.34 -1.59
C THR A 148 -9.25 14.15 -1.87
N PHE A 149 -8.84 14.25 -3.13
CA PHE A 149 -7.42 14.28 -3.48
C PHE A 149 -6.79 15.59 -3.01
N ARG A 150 -5.62 15.51 -2.37
CA ARG A 150 -4.90 16.69 -1.90
C ARG A 150 -4.51 17.62 -3.04
N TRP A 151 -4.18 17.02 -4.18
CA TRP A 151 -3.70 17.68 -5.38
C TRP A 151 -4.57 17.25 -6.57
N PRO A 152 -5.60 18.03 -6.91
CA PRO A 152 -6.61 17.60 -7.88
C PRO A 152 -6.09 17.39 -9.30
N LYS A 153 -4.94 17.98 -9.67
CA LYS A 153 -4.36 17.84 -11.00
C LYS A 153 -3.38 16.67 -11.12
N GLY A 154 -3.24 15.85 -10.06
CA GLY A 154 -2.44 14.63 -10.09
C GLY A 154 -0.98 14.83 -9.71
N GLU A 155 -0.60 15.97 -9.12
CA GLU A 155 0.76 16.23 -8.64
C GLU A 155 1.20 15.20 -7.59
N THR A 156 0.24 14.71 -6.80
CA THR A 156 0.35 13.49 -6.01
C THR A 156 -0.97 12.73 -6.11
N ARG A 157 -0.95 11.43 -5.84
CA ARG A 157 -2.18 10.63 -5.74
C ARG A 157 -2.66 10.43 -4.29
N ASP A 158 -2.16 11.25 -3.37
CA ASP A 158 -2.59 11.23 -1.98
C ASP A 158 -3.97 11.88 -1.81
N ALA A 159 -4.79 11.24 -1.00
CA ALA A 159 -6.15 11.66 -0.70
C ALA A 159 -6.44 11.62 0.81
N TYR A 160 -7.61 12.12 1.17
CA TYR A 160 -8.13 12.04 2.53
C TYR A 160 -9.66 12.01 2.53
N ALA A 161 -10.26 11.51 3.60
CA ALA A 161 -11.69 11.63 3.86
C ALA A 161 -11.91 12.55 5.06
N GLN A 162 -12.66 13.64 4.88
CA GLN A 162 -13.05 14.54 5.98
C GLN A 162 -14.31 14.00 6.66
N LEU A 163 -14.18 13.58 7.91
CA LEU A 163 -15.28 12.95 8.65
C LEU A 163 -16.05 13.95 9.53
N GLY A 164 -15.50 15.15 9.70
CA GLY A 164 -16.07 16.19 10.54
C GLY A 164 -15.63 16.08 12.00
N THR A 165 -16.43 16.66 12.89
CA THR A 165 -16.14 16.73 14.32
C THR A 165 -17.05 15.82 15.14
N PHE A 166 -16.48 15.20 16.17
CA PHE A 166 -17.16 14.29 17.09
C PHE A 166 -16.84 14.68 18.54
N SER A 167 -17.73 14.39 19.47
CA SER A 167 -17.50 14.66 20.89
C SER A 167 -18.06 13.52 21.75
N PHE A 168 -17.55 13.42 22.98
CA PHE A 168 -18.05 12.50 24.00
C PHE A 168 -17.85 13.12 25.39
N PRO A 169 -18.65 12.75 26.40
CA PRO A 169 -18.49 13.24 27.77
C PRO A 169 -17.10 12.94 28.33
N GLY A 170 -16.43 13.96 28.89
CA GLY A 170 -15.06 13.86 29.38
C GLY A 170 -13.98 13.93 28.29
N GLY A 171 -14.36 14.12 27.02
CA GLY A 171 -13.43 14.34 25.92
C GLY A 171 -12.86 15.76 25.89
N ASN A 172 -11.79 15.95 25.13
CA ASN A 172 -11.16 17.25 24.93
C ASN A 172 -11.89 18.06 23.85
N ASN A 173 -13.08 18.59 24.16
CA ASN A 173 -13.93 19.35 23.23
C ASN A 173 -14.30 18.54 21.95
N ASN A 174 -14.28 19.16 20.76
CA ASN A 174 -14.49 18.46 19.50
C ASN A 174 -13.20 17.77 19.04
N TYR A 175 -13.37 16.53 18.57
CA TYR A 175 -12.39 15.75 17.86
C TYR A 175 -12.62 15.90 16.37
N LEU A 176 -11.75 16.65 15.68
CA LEU A 176 -11.72 16.61 14.22
C LEU A 176 -11.18 15.25 13.78
N ALA A 177 -11.93 14.51 12.96
CA ALA A 177 -11.53 13.21 12.46
C ALA A 177 -11.41 13.20 10.94
N TRP A 178 -10.40 12.45 10.46
CA TRP A 178 -10.19 12.22 9.03
C TRP A 178 -9.50 10.88 8.80
N ILE A 179 -9.61 10.36 7.58
CA ILE A 179 -8.84 9.21 7.11
C ILE A 179 -7.78 9.73 6.15
N GLN A 180 -6.51 9.35 6.37
CA GLN A 180 -5.47 9.58 5.37
C GLN A 180 -5.41 8.38 4.43
N VAL A 181 -5.28 8.67 3.14
CA VAL A 181 -5.21 7.70 2.06
C VAL A 181 -3.99 8.06 1.21
N GLU A 182 -2.88 7.39 1.43
CA GLU A 182 -1.62 7.75 0.75
C GLU A 182 -1.21 6.69 -0.25
N GLU A 183 -0.78 7.12 -1.43
CA GLU A 183 -0.23 6.24 -2.47
C GLU A 183 1.06 5.59 -1.97
N VAL A 184 1.22 4.31 -2.32
CA VAL A 184 2.42 3.56 -2.00
C VAL A 184 3.07 2.97 -3.26
N ALA A 185 4.38 3.14 -3.37
CA ALA A 185 5.19 2.54 -4.43
C ALA A 185 6.08 1.37 -3.95
N HIS A 186 6.38 1.27 -2.65
CA HIS A 186 7.30 0.28 -2.06
C HIS A 186 6.80 -0.25 -0.69
N PRO A 187 7.23 -1.45 -0.25
CA PRO A 187 8.16 -2.34 -0.91
C PRO A 187 7.50 -3.16 -2.01
N LEU A 188 8.23 -3.36 -3.09
CA LEU A 188 7.87 -4.26 -4.17
C LEU A 188 8.37 -5.67 -3.84
N GLY A 189 7.49 -6.64 -4.07
CA GLY A 189 7.73 -8.05 -3.86
C GLY A 189 7.19 -8.90 -5.00
N LYS A 190 7.04 -10.21 -4.72
CA LYS A 190 6.27 -11.09 -5.59
C LYS A 190 4.86 -10.54 -5.73
N SER A 191 4.28 -10.68 -6.92
CA SER A 191 2.91 -10.27 -7.17
C SER A 191 1.93 -11.00 -6.24
N ARG A 192 0.86 -10.29 -5.90
CA ARG A 192 -0.35 -10.85 -5.28
C ARG A 192 -0.92 -11.96 -6.13
N THR A 193 -1.60 -12.91 -5.47
CA THR A 193 -2.34 -13.92 -6.21
C THR A 193 -3.62 -13.33 -6.76
N CYS A 194 -4.07 -13.98 -7.81
CA CYS A 194 -5.33 -13.74 -8.43
C CYS A 194 -6.52 -13.64 -7.44
N GLY A 195 -6.74 -14.69 -6.64
CA GLY A 195 -7.82 -14.73 -5.66
C GLY A 195 -7.76 -13.63 -4.60
N SER A 196 -6.55 -13.17 -4.22
CA SER A 196 -6.42 -12.12 -3.20
C SER A 196 -7.07 -10.78 -3.57
N CYS A 197 -7.32 -10.53 -4.86
CA CYS A 197 -8.04 -9.36 -5.35
C CYS A 197 -9.45 -9.68 -5.84
N HIS A 198 -9.70 -10.89 -6.36
CA HIS A 198 -10.91 -11.21 -7.11
C HIS A 198 -11.89 -12.17 -6.43
N ASP A 199 -11.53 -12.76 -5.29
CA ASP A 199 -12.43 -13.64 -4.53
C ASP A 199 -13.62 -12.87 -3.90
N SER A 200 -13.52 -11.53 -3.82
CA SER A 200 -14.52 -10.67 -3.20
C SER A 200 -14.49 -9.27 -3.81
N GLU A 201 -15.67 -8.67 -4.00
CA GLU A 201 -15.80 -7.24 -4.34
C GLU A 201 -15.39 -6.33 -3.17
N THR A 202 -15.37 -6.86 -1.94
CA THR A 202 -14.94 -6.15 -0.73
C THR A 202 -13.50 -6.48 -0.40
N GLN A 203 -12.69 -5.44 -0.26
CA GLN A 203 -11.31 -5.50 0.16
C GLN A 203 -11.23 -5.41 1.68
N ILE A 204 -10.39 -6.24 2.30
CA ILE A 204 -10.16 -6.22 3.75
C ILE A 204 -8.66 -6.22 4.01
N ALA A 205 -8.15 -5.13 4.56
CA ALA A 205 -6.81 -5.09 5.13
C ALA A 205 -6.88 -5.39 6.63
N LYS A 206 -6.03 -6.31 7.09
CA LYS A 206 -5.79 -6.55 8.51
C LYS A 206 -4.68 -5.64 8.97
N VAL A 207 -4.88 -5.03 10.13
CA VAL A 207 -3.91 -4.13 10.73
C VAL A 207 -3.66 -4.57 12.17
N THR A 208 -2.40 -4.72 12.52
CA THR A 208 -1.94 -4.84 13.90
C THR A 208 -1.00 -3.71 14.18
N TRP A 209 -0.93 -3.26 15.42
CA TRP A 209 0.00 -2.19 15.79
C TRP A 209 0.48 -2.35 17.22
N HIS A 210 1.66 -1.79 17.46
CA HIS A 210 2.27 -1.57 18.76
C HIS A 210 2.32 -0.06 19.00
N TYR A 211 1.75 0.38 20.12
CA TYR A 211 1.87 1.75 20.62
C TYR A 211 3.10 1.86 21.49
N PHE A 212 3.96 2.83 21.21
CA PHE A 212 5.19 3.07 21.98
C PHE A 212 5.55 4.55 22.16
N ASP A 213 4.56 5.44 22.15
CA ASP A 213 4.83 6.83 22.53
C ASP A 213 5.27 6.87 24.00
N SER A 214 6.28 7.69 24.31
CA SER A 214 6.83 7.81 25.67
C SER A 214 5.93 8.64 26.62
N GLN A 215 4.65 8.78 26.27
CA GLN A 215 3.67 9.58 26.98
C GLN A 215 2.28 8.96 26.90
N GLY A 216 1.44 9.23 27.90
CA GLY A 216 0.05 8.82 27.94
C GLY A 216 -0.16 7.41 28.52
N ALA A 217 0.57 6.41 28.00
CA ALA A 217 0.51 5.04 28.49
C ALA A 217 1.81 4.28 28.25
N GLU A 218 2.03 3.24 29.07
CA GLU A 218 3.01 2.19 28.80
C GLU A 218 2.73 1.51 27.46
N PRO A 219 3.75 0.96 26.78
CA PRO A 219 3.56 0.31 25.48
C PRO A 219 2.47 -0.75 25.49
N PHE A 220 1.64 -0.77 24.45
CA PHE A 220 0.54 -1.72 24.33
C PHE A 220 0.26 -2.08 22.87
N ASN A 221 -0.39 -3.22 22.66
CA ASN A 221 -0.72 -3.74 21.34
C ASN A 221 -2.18 -3.49 20.99
N GLY A 222 -2.47 -3.48 19.70
CA GLY A 222 -3.83 -3.45 19.21
C GLY A 222 -3.97 -3.87 17.76
N SER A 223 -5.20 -3.76 17.27
CA SER A 223 -5.58 -4.19 15.93
C SER A 223 -6.77 -3.41 15.42
N GLN A 224 -6.93 -3.39 14.10
CA GLN A 224 -8.10 -2.89 13.41
C GLN A 224 -8.25 -3.60 12.05
N LYS A 225 -9.35 -3.31 11.34
CA LYS A 225 -9.52 -3.70 9.94
C LYS A 225 -9.79 -2.46 9.11
N VAL A 226 -9.27 -2.43 7.89
CA VAL A 226 -9.72 -1.49 6.86
C VAL A 226 -10.58 -2.26 5.87
N ILE A 227 -11.82 -1.84 5.71
CA ILE A 227 -12.83 -2.48 4.86
C ILE A 227 -13.20 -1.49 3.76
N ALA A 228 -13.07 -1.90 2.51
CA ALA A 228 -13.39 -1.07 1.36
C ALA A 228 -14.26 -1.84 0.37
N GLY A 229 -15.39 -1.27 -0.05
CA GLY A 229 -16.31 -1.90 -1.00
C GLY A 229 -17.36 -0.92 -1.50
N LYS A 230 -18.49 -1.45 -2.02
CA LYS A 230 -19.59 -0.65 -2.61
C LYS A 230 -20.21 0.38 -1.65
N LYS A 231 -20.13 0.15 -0.34
CA LYS A 231 -20.74 1.01 0.68
C LYS A 231 -19.80 2.13 1.15
N GLY A 232 -18.50 2.02 0.89
CA GLY A 232 -17.53 2.99 1.37
C GLY A 232 -16.21 2.37 1.80
N LEU A 233 -15.41 3.22 2.44
CA LEU A 233 -14.16 2.91 3.10
C LEU A 233 -14.36 3.09 4.60
N HIS A 234 -13.96 2.10 5.39
CA HIS A 234 -14.22 2.04 6.82
C HIS A 234 -13.04 1.44 7.57
N VAL A 235 -12.50 2.18 8.54
CA VAL A 235 -11.60 1.63 9.56
C VAL A 235 -12.43 1.17 10.74
N ALA A 236 -12.53 -0.15 10.91
CA ALA A 236 -13.44 -0.81 11.82
C ALA A 236 -12.71 -1.65 12.86
N HIS A 237 -13.41 -1.96 13.95
CA HIS A 237 -12.93 -2.87 15.01
C HIS A 237 -11.59 -2.46 15.63
N ILE A 238 -11.36 -1.15 15.76
CA ILE A 238 -10.18 -0.63 16.47
C ILE A 238 -10.26 -1.09 17.93
N LYS A 239 -9.25 -1.83 18.38
CA LYS A 239 -9.18 -2.35 19.76
C LYS A 239 -7.75 -2.53 20.23
N ALA A 240 -7.53 -2.35 21.52
CA ALA A 240 -6.33 -2.85 22.19
C ALA A 240 -6.43 -4.38 22.35
N THR A 241 -5.31 -5.05 22.18
CA THR A 241 -5.14 -6.50 22.37
C THR A 241 -4.29 -6.83 23.60
N SER A 242 -3.65 -5.83 24.20
CA SER A 242 -3.05 -5.91 25.54
C SER A 242 -3.64 -4.85 26.46
N LYS A 243 -3.33 -4.96 27.76
CA LYS A 243 -3.74 -3.96 28.77
C LYS A 243 -3.13 -2.60 28.44
N ILE A 244 -3.93 -1.53 28.59
CA ILE A 244 -3.47 -0.15 28.57
C ILE A 244 -3.20 0.26 30.01
N SER A 245 -1.93 0.52 30.34
CA SER A 245 -1.53 1.04 31.65
C SER A 245 -1.17 2.51 31.48
N LEU A 246 -1.93 3.40 32.12
CA LEU A 246 -1.68 4.83 32.03
C LEU A 246 -0.40 5.22 32.77
N MET A 247 0.40 6.07 32.13
CA MET A 247 1.50 6.76 32.79
C MET A 247 0.95 7.89 33.67
N GLU A 248 1.79 8.43 34.56
CA GLU A 248 1.42 9.58 35.39
C GLU A 248 0.92 10.76 34.55
N GLY A 249 -0.24 11.32 34.92
CA GLY A 249 -0.90 12.40 34.16
C GLY A 249 -1.49 11.98 32.81
N GLY A 250 -1.34 10.72 32.41
CA GLY A 250 -1.87 10.16 31.18
C GLY A 250 -3.40 10.09 31.18
N LYS A 251 -4.00 10.50 30.07
CA LYS A 251 -5.45 10.48 29.86
C LYS A 251 -5.78 9.77 28.56
N ILE A 252 -6.69 8.79 28.61
CA ILE A 252 -7.06 7.94 27.46
C ILE A 252 -7.54 8.80 26.29
N GLU A 253 -8.32 9.84 26.58
CA GLU A 253 -8.90 10.75 25.59
C GLU A 253 -7.88 11.56 24.79
N ASN A 254 -6.61 11.62 25.21
CA ASN A 254 -5.55 12.33 24.49
C ASN A 254 -4.91 11.48 23.39
N PHE A 255 -4.56 10.22 23.71
CA PHE A 255 -3.83 9.35 22.79
C PHE A 255 -4.71 8.27 22.16
N ALA A 256 -5.77 7.84 22.85
CA ALA A 256 -6.63 6.71 22.48
C ALA A 256 -8.14 7.06 22.48
N ALA A 257 -8.48 8.25 21.97
CA ALA A 257 -9.88 8.71 21.86
C ALA A 257 -10.80 7.74 21.09
N TRP A 258 -10.24 6.89 20.23
CA TRP A 258 -10.93 5.82 19.52
C TRP A 258 -11.68 4.83 20.41
N ILE A 259 -11.27 4.66 21.67
CA ILE A 259 -12.01 3.85 22.64
C ILE A 259 -13.42 4.41 22.89
N LYS A 260 -13.56 5.74 22.86
CA LYS A 260 -14.80 6.46 23.19
C LYS A 260 -15.54 6.94 21.95
N LEU A 261 -14.81 7.31 20.90
CA LEU A 261 -15.39 7.74 19.63
C LEU A 261 -16.08 6.59 18.89
N GLY A 262 -15.67 5.35 19.11
CA GLY A 262 -16.29 4.18 18.50
C GLY A 262 -16.12 4.18 16.98
N ASP A 263 -17.21 3.96 16.26
CA ASP A 263 -17.19 3.59 14.84
C ASP A 263 -17.35 4.78 13.88
N ILE A 264 -16.49 5.80 14.02
CA ILE A 264 -16.61 7.06 13.28
C ILE A 264 -15.77 7.12 11.99
N TRP A 265 -14.75 6.27 11.85
CA TRP A 265 -13.80 6.33 10.73
C TRP A 265 -14.34 5.69 9.46
N LYS A 266 -15.34 6.31 8.84
CA LYS A 266 -15.98 5.83 7.62
C LYS A 266 -16.40 6.94 6.66
N THR A 267 -16.19 6.71 5.37
CA THR A 267 -16.68 7.59 4.30
C THR A 267 -17.43 6.77 3.25
N ARG A 268 -18.46 7.36 2.64
CA ARG A 268 -19.20 6.72 1.54
C ARG A 268 -18.41 6.79 0.24
N GLY A 269 -18.70 5.88 -0.68
CA GLY A 269 -18.06 5.78 -2.00
C GLY A 269 -18.03 4.33 -2.47
N ASP A 270 -17.71 4.11 -3.74
CA ASP A 270 -17.52 2.77 -4.26
C ASP A 270 -16.02 2.47 -4.39
N PHE A 271 -15.55 1.60 -3.50
CA PHE A 271 -14.17 1.09 -3.47
C PHE A 271 -14.11 -0.40 -3.80
N SER A 272 -15.18 -0.94 -4.40
CA SER A 272 -15.20 -2.35 -4.75
C SER A 272 -14.28 -2.67 -5.91
N ILE A 273 -13.54 -3.78 -5.77
CA ILE A 273 -12.83 -4.35 -6.92
C ILE A 273 -13.90 -4.96 -7.84
N PRO A 274 -13.82 -4.74 -9.17
CA PRO A 274 -14.80 -5.28 -10.09
C PRO A 274 -14.93 -6.80 -9.93
N LYS A 275 -16.17 -7.28 -9.82
CA LYS A 275 -16.47 -8.71 -9.85
C LYS A 275 -15.91 -9.28 -11.14
N SER A 276 -14.91 -10.14 -11.03
CA SER A 276 -14.41 -10.86 -12.21
C SER A 276 -15.46 -11.86 -12.66
N ASP A 277 -15.54 -12.08 -13.98
CA ASP A 277 -16.18 -13.28 -14.50
C ASP A 277 -15.36 -14.49 -14.03
N PRO A 278 -15.91 -15.37 -13.16
CA PRO A 278 -15.16 -16.47 -12.59
C PRO A 278 -14.66 -17.49 -13.63
N LEU A 279 -15.32 -17.61 -14.78
CA LEU A 279 -14.90 -18.50 -15.86
C LEU A 279 -13.74 -17.87 -16.64
N LYS A 280 -13.90 -16.62 -17.09
CA LYS A 280 -12.83 -15.87 -17.76
C LYS A 280 -11.56 -15.85 -16.91
N TYR A 281 -11.73 -15.66 -15.61
CA TYR A 281 -10.63 -15.58 -14.68
C TYR A 281 -9.91 -16.91 -14.45
N ARG A 282 -10.66 -17.99 -14.20
CA ARG A 282 -10.08 -19.34 -14.07
C ARG A 282 -9.37 -19.78 -15.35
N ASN A 283 -9.90 -19.42 -16.51
CA ASN A 283 -9.26 -19.66 -17.80
C ASN A 283 -7.93 -18.91 -17.92
N LEU A 284 -7.91 -17.62 -17.55
CA LEU A 284 -6.67 -16.82 -17.54
C LEU A 284 -5.64 -17.40 -16.55
N GLU A 285 -6.05 -17.75 -15.34
CA GLU A 285 -5.16 -18.34 -14.33
C GLU A 285 -4.57 -19.68 -14.81
N ARG A 286 -5.40 -20.54 -15.45
CA ARG A 286 -4.93 -21.78 -16.05
C ARG A 286 -3.91 -21.51 -17.18
N ALA A 287 -4.25 -20.60 -18.09
CA ALA A 287 -3.36 -20.24 -19.20
C ALA A 287 -2.01 -19.71 -18.69
N ILE A 288 -2.01 -18.83 -17.67
CA ILE A 288 -0.77 -18.35 -17.03
C ILE A 288 0.05 -19.51 -16.45
N LYS A 289 -0.58 -20.47 -15.77
CA LYS A 289 0.12 -21.64 -15.21
C LYS A 289 0.75 -22.50 -16.30
N GLU A 290 0.01 -22.80 -17.37
CA GLU A 290 0.49 -23.56 -18.52
C GLU A 290 1.66 -22.84 -19.21
N SER A 291 1.49 -21.56 -19.51
CA SER A 291 2.52 -20.66 -20.03
C SER A 291 3.80 -20.66 -19.19
N GLN A 292 3.68 -20.57 -17.86
CA GLN A 292 4.82 -20.62 -16.95
C GLN A 292 5.53 -21.98 -16.97
N GLN A 293 4.79 -23.09 -17.04
CA GLN A 293 5.37 -24.42 -17.16
C GLN A 293 6.13 -24.60 -18.48
N SER A 294 5.56 -24.17 -19.60
CA SER A 294 6.24 -24.19 -20.91
C SER A 294 7.52 -23.35 -20.90
N LEU A 295 7.49 -22.16 -20.30
CA LEU A 295 8.66 -21.30 -20.18
C LEU A 295 9.76 -21.86 -19.29
N LEU A 296 9.40 -22.62 -18.24
CA LEU A 296 10.36 -23.32 -17.39
C LEU A 296 11.06 -24.45 -18.16
N MET A 297 10.34 -25.18 -19.01
CA MET A 297 10.91 -26.19 -19.90
C MET A 297 11.86 -25.55 -20.92
N LEU A 298 11.45 -24.44 -21.56
CA LEU A 298 12.29 -23.72 -22.51
C LEU A 298 13.55 -23.14 -21.85
N ASP A 299 13.45 -22.60 -20.63
CA ASP A 299 14.63 -22.10 -19.90
C ASP A 299 15.64 -23.21 -19.59
N ARG A 300 15.17 -24.42 -19.25
CA ARG A 300 16.05 -25.58 -19.04
C ARG A 300 16.77 -25.98 -20.33
N GLU A 301 16.05 -26.00 -21.46
CA GLU A 301 16.65 -26.31 -22.76
C GLU A 301 17.68 -25.26 -23.18
N LEU A 302 17.35 -23.96 -23.05
CA LEU A 302 18.27 -22.88 -23.37
C LEU A 302 19.53 -22.95 -22.53
N LYS A 303 19.42 -23.18 -21.21
CA LYS A 303 20.58 -23.38 -20.34
C LYS A 303 21.44 -24.57 -20.76
N ALA A 304 20.83 -25.66 -21.22
CA ALA A 304 21.57 -26.82 -21.71
C ALA A 304 22.32 -26.52 -23.02
N ARG A 305 21.74 -25.74 -23.93
CA ARG A 305 22.40 -25.27 -25.17
C ARG A 305 23.53 -24.27 -24.87
N GLU A 306 23.31 -23.33 -23.95
CA GLU A 306 24.35 -22.40 -23.46
C GLU A 306 25.55 -23.16 -22.89
N ALA A 307 25.31 -24.20 -22.08
CA ALA A 307 26.37 -25.03 -21.52
C ALA A 307 27.17 -25.81 -22.58
N LYS A 308 26.61 -26.02 -23.77
CA LYS A 308 27.30 -26.61 -24.93
C LYS A 308 28.03 -25.56 -25.80
N GLY A 309 27.94 -24.28 -25.46
CA GLY A 309 28.56 -23.19 -26.22
C GLY A 309 27.78 -22.76 -27.47
N GLU A 310 26.50 -23.13 -27.60
CA GLU A 310 25.66 -22.68 -28.72
C GLU A 310 25.32 -21.19 -28.59
N ASP A 311 25.32 -20.44 -29.71
CA ASP A 311 24.82 -19.06 -29.72
C ASP A 311 23.29 -19.03 -29.65
N VAL A 312 22.78 -18.84 -28.44
CA VAL A 312 21.35 -18.73 -28.17
C VAL A 312 20.88 -17.30 -27.91
N LYS A 313 21.68 -16.27 -28.22
CA LYS A 313 21.37 -14.87 -27.84
C LYS A 313 19.99 -14.41 -28.33
N LYS A 314 19.64 -14.74 -29.58
CA LYS A 314 18.32 -14.44 -30.18
C LYS A 314 17.19 -15.20 -29.48
N LEU A 315 17.40 -16.48 -29.17
CA LEU A 315 16.42 -17.31 -28.45
C LEU A 315 16.21 -16.82 -27.02
N ARG A 316 17.28 -16.41 -26.34
CA ARG A 316 17.22 -15.84 -25.00
C ARG A 316 16.45 -14.54 -24.97
N ARG A 317 16.59 -13.68 -25.99
CA ARG A 317 15.78 -12.46 -26.13
C ARG A 317 14.30 -12.80 -26.30
N ARG A 318 13.96 -13.69 -27.24
CA ARG A 318 12.57 -14.15 -27.45
C ARG A 318 11.97 -14.78 -26.20
N TRP A 319 12.74 -15.59 -25.46
CA TRP A 319 12.28 -16.16 -24.19
C TRP A 319 12.00 -15.08 -23.13
N LYS A 320 12.80 -14.00 -23.06
CA LYS A 320 12.53 -12.87 -22.16
C LYS A 320 11.23 -12.14 -22.53
N GLU A 321 11.05 -11.82 -23.81
CA GLU A 321 9.82 -11.21 -24.35
C GLU A 321 8.60 -12.09 -24.03
N ALA A 322 8.71 -13.40 -24.31
CA ALA A 322 7.67 -14.39 -24.05
C ALA A 322 7.38 -14.55 -22.55
N LYS A 323 8.41 -14.50 -21.70
CA LYS A 323 8.28 -14.52 -20.24
C LYS A 323 7.57 -13.29 -19.69
N ALA A 324 7.86 -12.11 -20.25
CA ALA A 324 7.18 -10.88 -19.89
C ALA A 324 5.69 -10.94 -20.28
N ALA A 325 5.37 -11.45 -21.47
CA ALA A 325 4.00 -11.60 -21.94
C ALA A 325 3.20 -12.66 -21.18
N ALA A 326 3.84 -13.73 -20.71
CA ALA A 326 3.19 -14.92 -20.13
C ALA A 326 2.13 -14.66 -19.05
N VAL A 327 2.33 -13.62 -18.25
CA VAL A 327 1.45 -13.30 -17.11
C VAL A 327 0.30 -12.38 -17.53
N HIS A 328 0.45 -11.69 -18.65
CA HIS A 328 -0.44 -10.60 -19.08
C HIS A 328 -1.22 -10.95 -20.35
N GLU A 329 -0.64 -11.79 -21.21
CA GLU A 329 -1.15 -12.27 -22.49
C GLU A 329 -0.71 -13.74 -22.71
N PRO A 330 -1.17 -14.69 -21.88
CA PRO A 330 -0.71 -16.09 -21.94
C PRO A 330 -1.01 -16.79 -23.28
N GLU A 331 -1.99 -16.29 -24.04
CA GLU A 331 -2.40 -16.83 -25.35
C GLU A 331 -1.35 -16.58 -26.46
N ILE A 332 -0.42 -15.62 -26.29
CA ILE A 332 0.59 -15.28 -27.31
C ILE A 332 1.78 -16.26 -27.32
N LEU A 333 1.98 -17.00 -26.23
CA LEU A 333 3.11 -17.91 -26.07
C LEU A 333 3.10 -19.10 -27.04
N THR A 334 1.92 -19.51 -27.50
CA THR A 334 1.79 -20.62 -28.46
C THR A 334 2.40 -20.30 -29.83
N GLU A 335 2.49 -19.02 -30.22
CA GLU A 335 3.00 -18.63 -31.54
C GLU A 335 4.49 -18.29 -31.57
N THR A 336 5.04 -17.73 -30.47
CA THR A 336 6.37 -17.11 -30.47
C THR A 336 7.54 -18.08 -30.30
N VAL A 337 7.31 -19.25 -29.70
CA VAL A 337 8.36 -20.24 -29.41
C VAL A 337 8.42 -21.35 -30.46
N GLN A 338 7.33 -21.60 -31.19
CA GLN A 338 7.22 -22.74 -32.11
C GLN A 338 7.68 -22.46 -33.55
N SER A 339 8.04 -21.22 -33.91
CA SER A 339 8.42 -20.89 -35.29
C SER A 339 9.92 -20.53 -35.45
N PRO A 340 10.75 -21.47 -35.92
CA PRO A 340 12.00 -21.13 -36.58
C PRO A 340 11.64 -20.67 -38.00
N ARG A 341 11.56 -19.35 -38.21
CA ARG A 341 11.78 -18.78 -39.54
C ARG A 341 13.18 -18.23 -39.61
#